data_AF-A0A820KSQ4-F1
#
_entry.id   AF-A0A820KSQ4-F1
#
_cell.length_a   1.000
_cell.length_b   1.000
_cell.length_c   1.000
_cell.angle_alpha   90.00
_cell.angle_beta   90.00
_cell.angle_gamma   90.00
#
_symmetry.space_group_name_H-M   'P 1'
#
loop_
_entity.id
_entity.type
_entity.pdbx_description
1 polymer ?
#
loop_
_entity_poly.entity_id
_entity_poly.type
_entity_poly.pdbx_seq_one_letter_code
_entity_poly.pdbx_strand_id
1 'polypeptide(L)'
;QVLINLIDQIEQDYRIDKNRVYCTGISMGGYGCWSLAMAQPNRFAAIIPICGGGDEKQVTCLKHLPIWNFHGKLDDVVPVEESTNLIKTL
;
A
#
# COMPACT_ATOMS: atom_id res chain seq x y z
N GLN A 1 -6.38 14.15 -4.05
CA GLN A 1 -5.37 13.08 -3.92
C GLN A 1 -4.07 13.51 -4.62
N VAL A 2 -3.19 14.28 -3.96
CA VAL A 2 -2.00 14.91 -4.62
C VAL A 2 -1.05 13.89 -5.24
N LEU A 3 -0.80 12.77 -4.54
CA LEU A 3 0.14 11.76 -5.00
C LEU A 3 -0.38 10.95 -6.21
N ILE A 4 -1.69 10.74 -6.34
CA ILE A 4 -2.26 10.10 -7.54
C ILE A 4 -2.08 11.00 -8.75
N ASN A 5 -2.34 12.31 -8.62
CA ASN A 5 -2.11 13.26 -9.71
C ASN A 5 -0.63 13.29 -10.14
N LEU A 6 0.31 13.12 -9.20
CA LEU A 6 1.72 13.00 -9.53
C LEU A 6 2.02 11.72 -10.34
N ILE A 7 1.42 10.59 -9.97
CA ILE A 7 1.54 9.34 -10.75
C ILE A 7 0.96 9.55 -12.16
N ASP A 8 -0.20 10.19 -12.27
CA ASP A 8 -0.84 10.49 -13.56
C ASP A 8 0.06 11.36 -14.45
N GLN A 9 0.70 12.38 -13.87
CA GLN A 9 1.67 13.22 -14.56
C GLN A 9 2.89 12.41 -15.03
N ILE A 10 3.47 11.58 -14.16
CA ILE A 10 4.62 10.73 -14.50
C ILE A 10 4.27 9.74 -15.63
N GLU A 11 3.07 9.17 -15.62
CA GLU A 11 2.60 8.28 -16.70
C GLU A 11 2.36 9.00 -18.03
N GLN A 12 2.12 10.31 -18.01
CA GLN A 12 2.01 11.13 -19.21
C GLN A 12 3.39 11.53 -19.74
N ASP A 13 4.31 11.89 -18.84
CA ASP A 13 5.62 12.44 -19.20
C ASP A 13 6.63 11.35 -19.62
N TYR A 14 6.44 10.11 -19.15
CA TYR A 14 7.39 9.02 -19.36
C TYR A 14 6.71 7.77 -19.94
N ARG A 15 7.51 6.92 -20.60
CA ARG A 15 7.05 5.62 -21.12
C ARG A 15 6.94 4.60 -19.97
N ILE A 16 5.85 4.66 -19.23
CA ILE A 16 5.54 3.76 -18.12
C ILE A 16 4.64 2.62 -18.60
N ASP A 17 4.96 1.39 -18.20
CA ASP A 17 4.04 0.27 -18.31
C ASP A 17 3.03 0.33 -17.17
N LYS A 18 1.81 0.75 -17.49
CA LYS A 18 0.72 0.95 -16.52
C LYS A 18 0.31 -0.33 -15.79
N ASN A 19 0.64 -1.50 -16.34
CA ASN A 19 0.36 -2.79 -15.70
C ASN A 19 1.47 -3.24 -14.73
N ARG A 20 2.54 -2.44 -14.57
CA ARG A 20 3.69 -2.73 -13.71
C ARG A 20 4.09 -1.53 -12.84
N VAL A 21 3.09 -0.87 -12.26
CA VAL A 21 3.27 0.19 -11.26
C VAL A 21 3.17 -0.45 -9.87
N TYR A 22 4.16 -0.24 -9.02
CA TYR A 22 4.23 -0.83 -7.68
C TYR A 22 4.27 0.25 -6.61
N CYS A 23 3.71 -0.01 -5.42
CA CYS A 23 3.76 0.91 -4.29
C CYS A 23 4.49 0.27 -3.10
N THR A 24 5.36 1.04 -2.45
CA THR A 24 6.03 0.65 -1.19
C THR A 24 6.24 1.88 -0.34
N GLY A 25 6.45 1.66 0.96
CA GLY A 25 6.81 2.71 1.91
C GLY A 25 7.03 2.13 3.31
N ILE A 26 7.76 2.88 4.14
CA ILE A 26 8.14 2.51 5.51
C ILE A 26 7.46 3.43 6.53
N SER A 27 7.00 2.89 7.65
CA SER A 27 6.37 3.66 8.74
C SER A 27 5.17 4.47 8.23
N MET A 28 5.18 5.80 8.35
CA MET A 28 4.18 6.68 7.74
C MET A 28 3.99 6.42 6.23
N GLY A 29 5.06 6.04 5.53
CA GLY A 29 4.99 5.61 4.13
C GLY A 29 4.32 4.24 3.95
N GLY A 30 4.42 3.34 4.93
CA GLY A 30 3.68 2.07 4.94
C GLY A 30 2.17 2.30 5.09
N TYR A 31 1.77 3.21 5.98
CA TYR A 31 0.39 3.70 6.07
C TYR A 31 -0.08 4.32 4.75
N GLY A 32 0.76 5.16 4.14
CA GLY A 32 0.48 5.77 2.84
C GLY A 32 0.31 4.73 1.73
N CYS A 33 1.13 3.68 1.72
CA CYS A 33 1.05 2.58 0.76
C CYS A 33 -0.30 1.85 0.84
N TRP A 34 -0.73 1.46 2.04
CA TRP A 34 -2.06 0.89 2.28
C TRP A 34 -3.18 1.83 1.88
N SER A 35 -3.11 3.10 2.30
CA SER A 35 -4.12 4.11 2.01
C SER A 35 -4.29 4.35 0.51
N LEU A 36 -3.20 4.47 -0.24
CA LEU A 36 -3.24 4.66 -1.69
C LEU A 36 -3.81 3.45 -2.41
N ALA A 37 -3.41 2.24 -2.00
CA ALA A 37 -3.94 1.02 -2.58
C ALA A 37 -5.45 0.92 -2.36
N MET A 38 -5.94 1.12 -1.13
CA MET A 38 -7.38 1.08 -0.84
C MET A 38 -8.16 2.18 -1.57
N ALA A 39 -7.59 3.38 -1.70
CA ALA A 39 -8.22 4.47 -2.44
C ALA A 39 -8.25 4.24 -3.96
N GLN A 40 -7.34 3.44 -4.49
CA GLN A 40 -7.22 3.12 -5.92
C GLN A 40 -6.90 1.61 -6.14
N PRO A 41 -7.86 0.70 -5.86
CA PRO A 41 -7.61 -0.76 -5.77
C PRO A 41 -7.06 -1.43 -7.02
N ASN A 42 -7.21 -0.79 -8.19
CA ASN A 42 -6.78 -1.31 -9.49
C ASN A 42 -5.58 -0.56 -10.07
N ARG A 43 -4.96 0.34 -9.29
CA ARG A 43 -3.89 1.22 -9.79
C ARG A 43 -2.51 0.56 -9.76
N PHE A 44 -2.30 -0.35 -8.82
CA PHE A 44 -1.00 -0.99 -8.61
C PHE A 44 -1.03 -2.46 -9.03
N ALA A 45 0.09 -2.94 -9.53
CA ALA A 45 0.31 -4.34 -9.86
C ALA A 45 0.64 -5.18 -8.63
N ALA A 46 1.30 -4.58 -7.63
CA ALA A 46 1.50 -5.14 -6.30
C ALA A 46 1.91 -4.04 -5.31
N ILE A 47 1.80 -4.32 -4.01
CA ILE A 47 2.32 -3.43 -2.96
C ILE A 47 3.21 -4.14 -1.94
N ILE A 48 4.17 -3.38 -1.40
CA ILE A 48 5.11 -3.82 -0.36
C ILE A 48 5.11 -2.81 0.80
N PRO A 49 4.08 -2.81 1.66
CA PRO A 49 4.05 -1.96 2.85
C PRO A 49 5.01 -2.48 3.93
N ILE A 50 5.73 -1.57 4.58
CA ILE A 50 6.69 -1.87 5.65
C ILE A 50 6.34 -1.09 6.91
N CYS A 51 6.18 -1.81 8.02
CA CYS A 51 5.84 -1.27 9.36
C CYS A 51 4.76 -0.17 9.35
N GLY A 52 3.65 -0.42 8.65
CA GLY A 52 2.48 0.46 8.63
C GLY A 52 1.18 -0.26 8.98
N GLY A 53 0.07 0.46 8.81
CA GLY A 53 -1.29 -0.02 9.06
C GLY A 53 -2.32 0.67 8.17
N GLY A 54 -3.61 0.47 8.47
CA GLY A 54 -4.71 0.92 7.62
C GLY A 54 -6.08 0.52 8.15
N ASP A 55 -7.14 0.82 7.39
CA ASP A 55 -8.51 0.49 7.76
C ASP A 55 -8.83 -0.99 7.43
N GLU A 56 -8.89 -1.81 8.49
CA GLU A 56 -9.27 -3.23 8.41
C GLU A 56 -10.61 -3.46 7.71
N LYS A 57 -11.56 -2.52 7.80
CA LYS A 57 -12.89 -2.69 7.16
C LYS A 57 -12.83 -2.52 5.65
N GLN A 58 -11.84 -1.76 5.15
CA GLN A 58 -11.71 -1.45 3.73
C GLN A 58 -10.73 -2.38 3.01
N VAL A 59 -9.80 -3.00 3.72
CA VAL A 59 -8.69 -3.77 3.12
C VAL A 59 -9.16 -4.90 2.19
N THR A 60 -10.37 -5.42 2.38
CA THR A 60 -10.95 -6.47 1.52
C THR A 60 -11.15 -6.04 0.06
N CYS A 61 -11.13 -4.73 -0.25
CA CYS A 61 -11.12 -4.24 -1.62
C CYS A 61 -9.81 -4.58 -2.38
N LEU A 62 -8.77 -5.05 -1.68
CA LEU A 62 -7.47 -5.41 -2.24
C LEU A 62 -7.25 -6.92 -2.38
N LYS A 63 -8.29 -7.75 -2.21
CA LYS A 63 -8.16 -9.24 -2.27
C LYS A 63 -7.54 -9.79 -3.54
N HIS A 64 -7.67 -9.07 -4.66
CA HIS A 64 -7.08 -9.43 -5.95
C HIS A 64 -5.63 -8.94 -6.12
N LEU A 65 -5.16 -8.05 -5.26
CA LEU A 65 -3.88 -7.38 -5.38
C LEU A 65 -2.78 -8.22 -4.69
N PRO A 66 -1.67 -8.55 -5.37
CA PRO A 66 -0.51 -9.13 -4.72
C PRO A 66 0.09 -8.19 -3.67
N ILE A 67 0.24 -8.68 -2.43
CA ILE A 67 0.72 -7.89 -1.29
C ILE A 67 1.84 -8.67 -0.58
N TRP A 68 2.98 -8.01 -0.34
CA TRP A 68 4.05 -8.54 0.52
C TRP A 68 4.32 -7.58 1.68
N ASN A 69 3.62 -7.78 2.80
CA ASN A 69 3.73 -6.93 3.97
C ASN A 69 4.88 -7.37 4.90
N PHE A 70 5.64 -6.40 5.40
CA PHE A 70 6.74 -6.63 6.36
C PHE A 70 6.56 -5.80 7.63
N HIS A 71 6.81 -6.42 8.79
CA HIS A 71 6.77 -5.72 10.07
C HIS A 71 7.68 -6.42 11.09
N GLY A 72 8.45 -5.65 11.86
CA GLY A 72 9.24 -6.17 12.97
C GLY A 72 8.37 -6.49 14.18
N LYS A 73 8.52 -7.68 14.77
CA LYS A 73 7.73 -8.08 15.95
C LYS A 73 7.99 -7.21 17.19
N LEU A 74 9.18 -6.62 17.28
CA LEU A 74 9.62 -5.81 18.42
C LEU A 74 9.66 -4.31 18.07
N ASP A 75 8.92 -3.88 17.04
CA ASP A 75 8.75 -2.46 16.73
C ASP A 75 8.03 -1.77 17.90
N ASP A 76 8.68 -0.77 18.49
CA ASP A 76 8.18 0.00 19.64
C ASP A 76 7.56 1.34 19.23
N VAL A 77 7.56 1.65 17.93
CA VAL A 77 6.98 2.87 17.35
C VAL A 77 5.63 2.58 16.72
N VAL A 78 5.55 1.54 15.89
CA VAL A 78 4.31 1.08 15.26
C VAL A 78 4.03 -0.33 15.75
N PRO A 79 2.92 -0.58 16.47
CA PRO A 79 2.58 -1.93 16.92
C PRO A 79 2.43 -2.89 15.74
N VAL A 80 2.99 -4.10 15.87
CA VAL A 80 2.92 -5.14 14.81
C VAL A 80 1.48 -5.55 14.47
N GLU A 81 0.55 -5.33 15.39
CA GLU A 81 -0.89 -5.52 15.24
C GLU A 81 -1.47 -4.72 14.06
N GLU A 82 -0.95 -3.51 13.81
CA GLU A 82 -1.34 -2.65 12.69
C GLU A 82 -1.22 -3.37 11.34
N SER A 83 -0.19 -4.20 11.20
CA SER A 83 -0.01 -5.05 10.03
C SER A 83 -0.74 -6.37 10.13
N THR A 84 -0.63 -7.07 11.26
CA THR A 84 -1.19 -8.44 11.35
C THR A 84 -2.71 -8.47 11.26
N ASN A 85 -3.41 -7.44 11.75
CA ASN A 85 -4.87 -7.39 11.63
C ASN A 85 -5.34 -7.18 10.19
N LEU A 86 -4.66 -6.31 9.43
CA LEU A 86 -4.93 -6.14 8.00
C LEU A 86 -4.75 -7.45 7.24
N ILE A 87 -3.62 -8.13 7.46
CA ILE A 87 -3.32 -9.39 6.78
C ILE A 87 -4.28 -10.52 7.17
N LYS A 88 -4.75 -10.56 8.43
CA LYS A 88 -5.79 -11.53 8.85
C LYS A 88 -7.15 -11.29 8.19
N THR A 89 -7.43 -10.05 7.78
CA THR A 89 -8.72 -9.64 7.21
C THR A 89 -8.78 -9.82 5.69
N LEU A 90 -7.62 -9.74 5.02
CA LEU A 90 -7.45 -10.02 3.59
C LEU A 90 -7.73 -11.49 3.26
#